data_AF-A0A958YHH5-F1
#
_entry.id   AF-A0A958YHH5-F1
#
_cell.length_a   1.000
_cell.length_b   1.000
_cell.length_c   1.000
_cell.angle_alpha   90.00
_cell.angle_beta   90.00
_cell.angle_gamma   90.00
#
_symmetry.space_group_name_H-M   'P 1'
#
loop_
_entity.id
_entity.type
_entity.pdbx_description
1 polymer ?
#
loop_
_entity_poly.entity_id
_entity_poly.type
_entity_poly.pdbx_seq_one_letter_code
_entity_poly.pdbx_strand_id
1 'polypeptide(L)'
;MEALNEFVNQLPELSGVFLLMLSTFLIGYLSAHYLQKVKYSKLLKKVKRQATSAVNNAKIADIETIFTEIKPKIIEVVKETQSNKQEIATSFKSPQEIAETARTSYLTYTKSKPELNFDNFGYASQDEKDDLTKINGIGPYIEQRLNEIGIYNYDQISRFTDEDIRVLTELIDFFPGRIERDSWIAQAQSLKHY
;
A
#
# COMPACT_ATOMS: atom_id res chain seq x y z
N MET A 1 26.72 -0.81 -50.92
CA MET A 1 27.82 -1.60 -50.37
C MET A 1 29.01 -0.72 -49.99
N GLU A 2 29.38 0.26 -50.82
CA GLU A 2 30.50 1.18 -50.57
C GLU A 2 30.34 2.07 -49.32
N ALA A 3 29.18 2.70 -49.14
CA ALA A 3 28.87 3.50 -47.95
C ALA A 3 28.86 2.70 -46.62
N LEU A 4 28.56 1.40 -46.69
CA LEU A 4 28.58 0.53 -45.52
C LEU A 4 30.03 0.17 -45.12
N ASN A 5 30.89 -0.05 -46.11
CA ASN A 5 32.31 -0.31 -45.88
C ASN A 5 33.07 0.93 -45.39
N GLU A 6 32.73 2.13 -45.89
CA GLU A 6 33.26 3.38 -45.34
C GLU A 6 32.82 3.59 -43.89
N PHE A 7 31.54 3.37 -43.58
CA PHE A 7 31.03 3.46 -42.20
C PHE A 7 31.73 2.47 -41.25
N VAL A 8 31.94 1.23 -41.69
CA VAL A 8 32.61 0.20 -40.88
C VAL A 8 34.09 0.54 -40.66
N ASN A 9 34.77 1.14 -41.64
CA ASN A 9 36.14 1.59 -41.49
C ASN A 9 36.27 2.85 -40.61
N GLN A 10 35.19 3.60 -40.41
CA GLN A 10 35.11 4.78 -39.52
C GLN A 10 34.62 4.44 -38.10
N LEU A 11 34.14 3.22 -37.85
CA LEU A 11 33.74 2.73 -36.51
C LEU A 11 34.82 2.90 -35.43
N PRO A 12 36.12 2.65 -35.68
CA PRO A 12 37.16 2.83 -34.65
C PRO A 12 37.27 4.28 -34.17
N GLU A 13 37.20 5.24 -35.10
CA GLU A 13 37.23 6.69 -34.83
C GLU A 13 36.01 7.15 -34.01
N LEU A 14 34.82 6.62 -34.33
CA LEU A 14 33.58 6.97 -33.62
C LEU A 14 33.44 6.26 -32.27
N SER A 15 33.98 5.05 -32.12
CA SER A 15 33.87 4.26 -30.89
C SER A 15 34.57 4.91 -29.70
N GLY A 16 35.71 5.58 -29.93
CA GLY A 16 36.45 6.30 -28.89
C GLY A 16 35.67 7.51 -28.35
N VAL A 17 35.09 8.32 -29.25
CA VAL A 17 34.25 9.47 -28.86
C VAL A 17 32.97 9.00 -28.18
N PHE A 18 32.35 7.91 -28.65
CA PHE A 18 31.17 7.33 -28.03
C PHE A 18 31.43 6.82 -26.61
N LEU A 19 32.55 6.12 -26.37
CA LEU A 19 32.96 5.69 -25.03
C LEU A 19 33.24 6.87 -24.10
N LEU A 20 33.80 7.96 -24.63
CA LEU A 20 34.04 9.19 -23.88
C LEU A 20 32.71 9.89 -23.52
N MET A 21 31.78 10.00 -24.45
CA MET A 21 30.42 10.53 -24.20
C MET A 21 29.66 9.66 -23.20
N LEU A 22 29.76 8.33 -23.31
CA LEU A 22 29.10 7.40 -22.39
C LEU A 22 29.67 7.50 -20.98
N SER A 23 30.99 7.60 -20.82
CA SER A 23 31.62 7.75 -19.51
C SER A 23 31.24 9.06 -18.82
N THR A 24 31.31 10.20 -19.53
CA THR A 24 30.91 11.52 -18.99
C THR A 24 29.42 11.58 -18.65
N PHE A 25 28.56 10.95 -19.47
CA PHE A 25 27.14 10.82 -19.18
C PHE A 25 26.89 9.96 -17.95
N LEU A 26 27.57 8.81 -17.78
CA LEU A 26 27.45 7.97 -16.60
C LEU A 26 27.91 8.69 -15.32
N ILE A 27 29.04 9.41 -15.39
CA ILE A 27 29.54 10.23 -14.27
C ILE A 27 28.51 11.31 -13.89
N GLY A 28 27.93 11.99 -14.89
CA GLY A 28 26.89 13.01 -14.68
C GLY A 28 25.60 12.41 -14.10
N TYR A 29 25.15 11.27 -14.63
CA TYR A 29 23.93 10.58 -14.20
C TYR A 29 24.06 10.02 -12.77
N LEU A 30 25.17 9.35 -12.43
CA LEU A 30 25.44 8.88 -11.07
C LEU A 30 25.58 10.05 -10.09
N SER A 31 26.26 11.13 -10.48
CA SER A 31 26.40 12.34 -9.67
C SER A 31 25.03 12.99 -9.41
N ALA A 32 24.19 13.13 -10.43
CA ALA A 32 22.83 13.67 -10.30
C ALA A 32 21.96 12.79 -9.39
N HIS A 33 21.98 11.47 -9.57
CA HIS A 33 21.21 10.52 -8.76
C HIS A 33 21.69 10.49 -7.30
N TYR A 34 22.99 10.62 -7.06
CA TYR A 34 23.56 10.73 -5.71
C TYR A 34 23.17 12.07 -5.04
N LEU A 35 23.30 13.19 -5.76
CA LEU A 35 22.87 14.51 -5.31
C LEU A 35 21.36 14.55 -5.02
N GLN A 36 20.55 13.83 -5.82
CA GLN A 36 19.13 13.62 -5.60
C GLN A 36 18.92 13.06 -4.18
N LYS A 37 19.44 11.87 -3.86
CA LYS A 37 19.28 11.22 -2.55
C LYS A 37 19.68 12.11 -1.36
N VAL A 38 20.78 12.86 -1.49
CA VAL A 38 21.24 13.76 -0.43
C VAL A 38 20.27 14.94 -0.23
N LYS A 39 19.69 15.50 -1.30
CA LYS A 39 18.73 16.61 -1.24
C LYS A 39 17.39 16.21 -0.59
N TYR A 40 16.82 15.04 -0.96
CA TYR A 40 15.55 14.57 -0.35
C TYR A 40 15.72 14.21 1.12
N SER A 41 16.90 13.72 1.55
CA SER A 41 17.15 13.43 2.96
C SER A 41 17.05 14.69 3.85
N LYS A 42 17.52 15.84 3.36
CA LYS A 42 17.43 17.12 4.08
C LYS A 42 16.00 17.64 4.13
N LEU A 43 15.25 17.48 3.03
CA LEU A 43 13.83 17.84 2.97
C LEU A 43 13.00 16.96 3.91
N LEU A 44 13.19 15.64 3.90
CA LEU A 44 12.51 14.72 4.81
C LEU A 44 12.85 15.00 6.27
N LYS A 45 14.11 15.32 6.59
CA LYS A 45 14.50 15.75 7.94
C LYS A 45 13.83 17.07 8.34
N LYS A 46 13.70 18.04 7.43
CA LYS A 46 13.02 19.32 7.69
C LYS A 46 11.51 19.12 7.84
N VAL A 47 10.86 18.35 6.98
CA VAL A 47 9.42 18.03 7.07
C VAL A 47 9.12 17.22 8.33
N LYS A 48 9.93 16.21 8.66
CA LYS A 48 9.78 15.45 9.92
C LYS A 48 10.00 16.34 11.14
N ARG A 49 10.99 17.24 11.12
CA ARG A 49 11.20 18.24 12.18
C ARG A 49 10.04 19.23 12.25
N GLN A 50 9.53 19.74 11.14
CA GLN A 50 8.39 20.65 11.11
C GLN A 50 7.09 19.97 11.55
N ALA A 51 6.85 18.71 11.17
CA ALA A 51 5.71 17.93 11.64
C ALA A 51 5.83 17.59 13.13
N THR A 52 7.02 17.21 13.59
CA THR A 52 7.27 16.94 15.02
C THR A 52 7.21 18.23 15.84
N SER A 53 7.74 19.34 15.33
CA SER A 53 7.64 20.68 15.93
C SER A 53 6.24 21.25 15.85
N ALA A 54 5.42 20.92 14.84
CA ALA A 54 4.01 21.33 14.77
C ALA A 54 3.13 20.50 15.71
N VAL A 55 3.40 19.20 15.86
CA VAL A 55 2.75 18.33 16.86
C VAL A 55 3.15 18.75 18.29
N ASN A 56 4.40 19.17 18.50
CA ASN A 56 4.86 19.64 19.80
C ASN A 56 4.49 21.11 20.09
N ASN A 57 4.48 22.00 19.08
CA ASN A 57 3.99 23.39 19.20
C ASN A 57 2.46 23.51 19.17
N ALA A 58 1.73 22.45 18.83
CA ALA A 58 0.30 22.34 19.15
C ALA A 58 0.04 22.24 20.66
N LYS A 59 1.10 22.21 21.50
CA LYS A 59 1.08 22.73 22.86
C LYS A 59 1.65 24.16 22.92
N ILE A 60 0.73 25.11 22.77
CA ILE A 60 0.64 26.41 23.47
C ILE A 60 1.48 27.62 22.96
N ALA A 61 0.74 28.74 22.77
CA ALA A 61 1.08 30.17 22.60
C ALA A 61 1.65 30.58 21.22
N ASP A 62 0.98 31.35 20.36
CA ASP A 62 0.25 32.61 20.59
C ASP A 62 -1.02 32.77 19.71
N ILE A 63 -2.08 33.27 20.33
CA ILE A 63 -3.48 33.26 19.83
C ILE A 63 -3.89 34.62 19.19
N GLU A 64 -3.13 35.70 19.38
CA GLU A 64 -3.61 37.05 19.04
C GLU A 64 -3.60 37.39 17.55
N THR A 65 -2.69 36.84 16.74
CA THR A 65 -2.61 37.18 15.30
C THR A 65 -3.69 36.48 14.46
N ILE A 66 -4.23 35.36 14.95
CA ILE A 66 -5.32 34.62 14.28
C ILE A 66 -6.65 35.38 14.37
N PHE A 67 -6.83 36.21 15.42
CA PHE A 67 -8.13 36.80 15.73
C PHE A 67 -8.44 38.09 14.97
N THR A 68 -7.42 38.85 14.59
CA THR A 68 -7.60 40.17 13.93
C THR A 68 -7.74 40.08 12.42
N GLU A 69 -7.12 39.09 11.76
CA GLU A 69 -7.09 39.03 10.29
C GLU A 69 -8.05 37.99 9.69
N ILE A 70 -8.32 36.89 10.41
CA ILE A 70 -9.04 35.74 9.83
C ILE A 70 -10.54 35.77 10.15
N LYS A 71 -10.95 36.46 11.22
CA LYS A 71 -12.35 36.53 11.66
C LYS A 71 -13.32 37.14 10.64
N PRO A 72 -13.03 38.27 9.95
CA PRO A 72 -14.01 38.87 9.04
C PRO A 72 -14.19 38.06 7.75
N LYS A 73 -13.12 37.45 7.24
CA LYS A 73 -13.15 36.64 6.02
C LYS A 73 -13.85 35.30 6.19
N ILE A 74 -13.72 34.70 7.38
CA ILE A 74 -14.49 33.50 7.74
C ILE A 74 -15.98 33.83 7.86
N ILE A 75 -16.35 34.98 8.44
CA ILE A 75 -17.76 35.37 8.59
C ILE A 75 -18.44 35.59 7.23
N GLU A 76 -17.72 36.13 6.25
CA GLU A 76 -18.22 36.36 4.88
C GLU A 76 -18.43 35.04 4.13
N VAL A 77 -17.43 34.15 4.14
CA VAL A 77 -17.52 32.82 3.51
C VAL A 77 -18.58 31.94 4.18
N VAL A 78 -18.74 32.04 5.51
CA VAL A 78 -19.77 31.31 6.27
C VAL A 78 -21.17 31.86 6.00
N LYS A 79 -21.34 33.17 5.78
CA LYS A 79 -22.64 33.74 5.37
C LYS A 79 -23.07 33.26 3.99
N GLU A 80 -22.15 33.15 3.04
CA GLU A 80 -22.45 32.63 1.70
C GLU A 80 -22.77 31.11 1.71
N THR A 81 -22.12 30.33 2.58
CA THR A 81 -22.40 28.88 2.71
C THR A 81 -23.63 28.56 3.58
N GLN A 82 -24.09 29.46 4.44
CA GLN A 82 -25.23 29.20 5.34
C GLN A 82 -26.60 29.55 4.75
N SER A 83 -26.69 30.31 3.67
CA SER A 83 -27.99 30.51 2.99
C SER A 83 -28.46 29.26 2.21
N ASN A 84 -27.65 28.21 2.11
CA ASN A 84 -28.01 26.93 1.49
C ASN A 84 -27.78 25.75 2.45
N LYS A 85 -28.29 25.87 3.69
CA LYS A 85 -28.20 24.81 4.71
C LYS A 85 -29.44 24.78 5.61
N GLN A 86 -30.62 24.78 5.02
CA GLN A 86 -31.88 24.54 5.75
C GLN A 86 -32.63 23.27 5.32
N GLU A 87 -32.04 22.42 4.47
CA GLU A 87 -32.68 21.14 4.07
C GLU A 87 -31.95 19.85 4.51
N ILE A 88 -30.77 19.89 5.13
CA ILE A 88 -30.00 18.65 5.44
C ILE A 88 -30.09 18.24 6.94
N ALA A 89 -30.84 18.98 7.75
CA ALA A 89 -30.92 18.74 9.21
C ALA A 89 -32.04 17.76 9.64
N THR A 90 -32.46 16.83 8.78
CA THR A 90 -33.51 15.83 9.12
C THR A 90 -33.09 14.37 8.98
N SER A 91 -31.80 14.05 8.86
CA SER A 91 -31.35 12.65 8.92
C SER A 91 -29.94 12.48 9.49
N PHE A 92 -29.80 12.63 10.81
CA PHE A 92 -28.60 12.17 11.52
C PHE A 92 -29.04 11.33 12.73
N LYS A 93 -28.90 10.02 12.57
CA LYS A 93 -29.20 9.01 13.59
C LYS A 93 -28.31 9.19 14.82
N SER A 94 -28.88 8.93 16.00
CA SER A 94 -28.23 9.13 17.32
C SER A 94 -26.93 8.33 17.42
N PRO A 95 -25.89 8.80 18.15
CA PRO A 95 -24.67 8.03 18.42
C PRO A 95 -24.91 6.61 18.98
N GLN A 96 -26.03 6.42 19.68
CA GLN A 96 -26.46 5.11 20.18
C GLN A 96 -26.92 4.19 19.05
N GLU A 97 -27.63 4.74 18.05
CA GLU A 97 -28.13 4.02 16.88
C GLU A 97 -26.98 3.63 15.94
N ILE A 98 -25.92 4.45 15.86
CA ILE A 98 -24.67 4.12 15.15
C ILE A 98 -23.95 2.96 15.85
N ALA A 99 -23.87 2.98 17.18
CA ALA A 99 -23.24 1.91 17.96
C ALA A 99 -24.05 0.59 17.88
N GLU A 100 -25.38 0.66 17.89
CA GLU A 100 -26.25 -0.49 17.71
C GLU A 100 -26.18 -1.05 16.29
N THR A 101 -26.08 -0.20 15.27
CA THR A 101 -25.85 -0.62 13.88
C THR A 101 -24.49 -1.31 13.72
N ALA A 102 -23.43 -0.78 14.35
CA ALA A 102 -22.11 -1.40 14.34
C ALA A 102 -22.06 -2.74 15.10
N ARG A 103 -22.81 -2.86 16.20
CA ARG A 103 -22.93 -4.12 16.96
C ARG A 103 -23.71 -5.16 16.20
N THR A 104 -24.83 -4.78 15.59
CA THR A 104 -25.65 -5.68 14.78
C THR A 104 -24.94 -6.09 13.50
N SER A 105 -24.17 -5.21 12.86
CA SER A 105 -23.32 -5.58 11.72
C SER A 105 -22.21 -6.55 12.11
N TYR A 106 -21.55 -6.35 13.26
CA TYR A 106 -20.55 -7.29 13.79
C TYR A 106 -21.17 -8.65 14.19
N LEU A 107 -22.34 -8.65 14.85
CA LEU A 107 -23.07 -9.88 15.21
C LEU A 107 -23.59 -10.63 13.98
N THR A 108 -23.96 -9.91 12.93
CA THR A 108 -24.38 -10.51 11.66
C THR A 108 -23.18 -11.08 10.90
N TYR A 109 -22.08 -10.34 10.82
CA TYR A 109 -20.80 -10.79 10.25
C TYR A 109 -20.29 -12.08 10.92
N THR A 110 -20.34 -12.13 12.25
CA THR A 110 -19.91 -13.33 13.00
C THR A 110 -20.87 -14.52 12.84
N LYS A 111 -22.15 -14.29 12.54
CA LYS A 111 -23.16 -15.36 12.35
C LYS A 111 -23.17 -15.94 10.93
N SER A 112 -22.73 -15.17 9.94
CA SER A 112 -22.70 -15.59 8.53
C SER A 112 -21.29 -15.87 8.01
N LYS A 113 -20.28 -15.99 8.90
CA LYS A 113 -18.88 -16.20 8.53
C LYS A 113 -18.78 -17.46 7.66
N PRO A 114 -18.41 -17.35 6.37
CA PRO A 114 -18.25 -18.53 5.54
C PRO A 114 -17.11 -19.39 6.11
N GLU A 115 -17.37 -20.68 6.27
CA GLU A 115 -16.41 -21.63 6.82
C GLU A 115 -15.42 -22.07 5.73
N LEU A 116 -14.15 -22.23 6.10
CA LEU A 116 -13.14 -22.82 5.21
C LEU A 116 -13.39 -24.32 5.08
N ASN A 117 -13.38 -24.82 3.86
CA ASN A 117 -13.47 -26.24 3.59
C ASN A 117 -12.07 -26.87 3.52
N PHE A 118 -11.55 -27.29 4.68
CA PHE A 118 -10.24 -27.94 4.78
C PHE A 118 -10.17 -29.30 4.07
N ASP A 119 -11.30 -29.93 3.71
CA ASP A 119 -11.28 -31.17 2.93
C ASP A 119 -10.74 -30.93 1.50
N ASN A 120 -10.86 -29.71 0.98
CA ASN A 120 -10.40 -29.35 -0.36
C ASN A 120 -8.87 -29.20 -0.44
N PHE A 121 -8.28 -28.51 0.55
CA PHE A 121 -6.87 -28.12 0.50
C PHE A 121 -5.99 -28.79 1.57
N GLY A 122 -6.59 -29.52 2.51
CA GLY A 122 -5.89 -30.33 3.50
C GLY A 122 -5.68 -29.64 4.85
N TYR A 123 -5.29 -30.46 5.82
CA TYR A 123 -4.97 -30.06 7.17
C TYR A 123 -3.45 -29.98 7.37
N ALA A 124 -3.01 -28.95 8.09
CA ALA A 124 -1.63 -28.79 8.50
C ALA A 124 -1.60 -28.32 9.95
N SER A 125 -0.51 -28.62 10.63
CA SER A 125 -0.23 -28.14 11.98
C SER A 125 0.82 -27.04 11.97
N GLN A 126 0.94 -26.32 13.08
CA GLN A 126 1.97 -25.29 13.24
C GLN A 126 3.40 -25.83 13.14
N ASP A 127 3.61 -27.12 13.42
CA ASP A 127 4.91 -27.78 13.32
C ASP A 127 5.35 -28.00 11.86
N GLU A 128 4.41 -27.96 10.92
CA GLU A 128 4.62 -28.13 9.48
C GLU A 128 4.55 -26.77 8.75
N LYS A 129 4.71 -25.67 9.48
CA LYS A 129 4.52 -24.33 8.95
C LYS A 129 5.67 -23.95 8.00
N ASP A 130 5.31 -23.54 6.80
CA ASP A 130 6.22 -22.94 5.83
C ASP A 130 6.32 -21.41 5.99
N ASP A 131 7.36 -20.83 5.41
CA ASP A 131 7.51 -19.37 5.31
C ASP A 131 6.61 -18.81 4.20
N LEU A 132 5.33 -18.58 4.50
CA LEU A 132 4.35 -18.09 3.52
C LEU A 132 4.74 -16.74 2.90
N THR A 133 5.63 -15.96 3.54
CA THR A 133 6.12 -14.68 3.00
C THR A 133 6.96 -14.82 1.73
N LYS A 134 7.36 -16.04 1.37
CA LYS A 134 7.99 -16.34 0.07
C LYS A 134 7.04 -16.17 -1.11
N ILE A 135 5.72 -16.20 -0.89
CA ILE A 135 4.72 -15.94 -1.92
C ILE A 135 4.52 -14.43 -2.06
N ASN A 136 4.69 -13.90 -3.27
CA ASN A 136 4.46 -12.49 -3.53
C ASN A 136 3.02 -12.08 -3.18
N GLY A 137 2.88 -10.99 -2.42
CA GLY A 137 1.59 -10.52 -1.92
C GLY A 137 1.26 -10.98 -0.49
N ILE A 138 1.98 -11.98 0.04
CA ILE A 138 1.90 -12.38 1.45
C ILE A 138 2.98 -11.64 2.24
N GLY A 139 2.56 -10.64 3.01
CA GLY A 139 3.42 -9.99 4.01
C GLY A 139 3.28 -10.65 5.40
N PRO A 140 4.11 -10.26 6.39
CA PRO A 140 4.06 -10.83 7.75
C PRO A 140 2.67 -10.74 8.40
N TYR A 141 1.93 -9.67 8.14
CA TYR A 141 0.57 -9.50 8.63
C TYR A 141 -0.40 -10.53 8.02
N ILE A 142 -0.31 -10.76 6.71
CA ILE A 142 -1.19 -11.70 6.01
C ILE A 142 -0.85 -13.12 6.41
N GLU A 143 0.43 -13.47 6.48
CA GLU A 143 0.86 -14.76 7.00
C GLU A 143 0.31 -15.02 8.41
N GLN A 144 0.36 -14.02 9.31
CA GLN A 144 -0.22 -14.16 10.64
C GLN A 144 -1.71 -14.49 10.57
N ARG A 145 -2.49 -13.75 9.76
CA ARG A 145 -3.93 -14.00 9.59
C ARG A 145 -4.23 -15.38 9.00
N LEU A 146 -3.42 -15.87 8.06
CA LEU A 146 -3.54 -17.21 7.48
C LEU A 146 -3.28 -18.29 8.55
N ASN A 147 -2.26 -18.12 9.38
CA ASN A 147 -1.95 -19.05 10.47
C ASN A 147 -3.04 -19.06 11.55
N GLU A 148 -3.67 -17.91 11.83
CA GLU A 148 -4.80 -17.80 12.80
C GLU A 148 -6.01 -18.61 12.36
N ILE A 149 -6.19 -18.82 11.06
CA ILE A 149 -7.30 -19.59 10.47
C ILE A 149 -6.87 -20.98 10.00
N GLY A 150 -5.69 -21.48 10.39
CA GLY A 150 -5.27 -22.86 10.14
C GLY A 150 -4.60 -23.14 8.79
N ILE A 151 -4.14 -22.10 8.09
CA ILE A 151 -3.35 -22.23 6.85
C ILE A 151 -1.88 -21.98 7.20
N TYR A 152 -1.06 -23.02 7.12
CA TYR A 152 0.32 -23.02 7.60
C TYR A 152 1.36 -23.28 6.51
N ASN A 153 1.01 -24.00 5.44
CA ASN A 153 2.01 -24.49 4.48
C ASN A 153 1.65 -24.23 3.00
N TYR A 154 2.63 -24.40 2.12
CA TYR A 154 2.47 -24.17 0.68
C TYR A 154 1.56 -25.21 0.02
N ASP A 155 1.51 -26.44 0.55
CA ASP A 155 0.66 -27.49 -0.01
C ASP A 155 -0.83 -27.11 0.08
N GLN A 156 -1.26 -26.56 1.22
CA GLN A 156 -2.62 -26.02 1.39
C GLN A 156 -2.91 -24.92 0.36
N ILE A 157 -2.05 -23.89 0.28
CA ILE A 157 -2.26 -22.76 -0.64
C ILE A 157 -2.26 -23.22 -2.11
N SER A 158 -1.46 -24.23 -2.45
CA SER A 158 -1.39 -24.76 -3.82
C SER A 158 -2.65 -25.47 -4.28
N ARG A 159 -3.56 -25.82 -3.36
CA ARG A 159 -4.79 -26.58 -3.62
C ARG A 159 -6.05 -25.74 -3.52
N PHE A 160 -5.95 -24.45 -3.24
CA PHE A 160 -7.12 -23.58 -3.14
C PHE A 160 -7.92 -23.57 -4.45
N THR A 161 -9.23 -23.69 -4.30
CA THR A 161 -10.20 -23.45 -5.36
C THR A 161 -10.63 -21.98 -5.37
N ASP A 162 -11.28 -21.54 -6.45
CA ASP A 162 -11.83 -20.18 -6.55
C ASP A 162 -12.85 -19.86 -5.44
N GLU A 163 -13.55 -20.89 -4.93
CA GLU A 163 -14.46 -20.74 -3.80
C GLU A 163 -13.68 -20.54 -2.49
N ASP A 164 -12.65 -21.34 -2.26
CA ASP A 164 -11.79 -21.21 -1.07
C ASP A 164 -11.12 -19.83 -1.05
N ILE A 165 -10.67 -19.31 -2.20
CA ILE A 165 -10.11 -17.95 -2.32
C ILE A 165 -11.13 -16.89 -1.93
N ARG A 166 -12.39 -17.02 -2.36
CA ARG A 166 -13.44 -16.05 -2.05
C ARG A 166 -13.73 -16.01 -0.56
N VAL A 167 -13.92 -17.19 0.04
CA VAL A 167 -14.13 -17.33 1.48
C VAL A 167 -12.93 -16.77 2.22
N LEU A 168 -11.72 -17.19 1.86
CA LEU A 168 -10.48 -16.73 2.48
C LEU A 168 -10.35 -15.20 2.45
N THR A 169 -10.62 -14.57 1.30
CA THR A 169 -10.56 -13.11 1.13
C THR A 169 -11.45 -12.38 2.15
N GLU A 170 -12.66 -12.88 2.38
CA GLU A 170 -13.59 -12.34 3.38
C GLU A 170 -13.09 -12.58 4.82
N LEU A 171 -12.49 -13.75 5.07
CA LEU A 171 -12.01 -14.15 6.39
C LEU A 171 -10.81 -13.36 6.88
N ILE A 172 -9.90 -12.98 5.99
CA ILE A 172 -8.68 -12.23 6.34
C ILE A 172 -8.80 -10.73 6.06
N ASP A 173 -10.02 -10.23 5.79
CA ASP A 173 -10.31 -8.83 5.43
C ASP A 173 -9.39 -8.32 4.29
N PHE A 174 -9.11 -9.18 3.31
CA PHE A 174 -8.16 -8.88 2.23
C PHE A 174 -8.86 -8.28 1.01
N PHE A 175 -8.10 -7.56 0.19
CA PHE A 175 -8.68 -6.95 -1.00
C PHE A 175 -9.02 -8.04 -2.03
N PRO A 176 -10.24 -8.06 -2.59
CA PRO A 176 -10.63 -9.05 -3.57
C PRO A 176 -9.78 -8.97 -4.83
N GLY A 177 -9.54 -10.13 -5.46
CA GLY A 177 -8.75 -10.25 -6.68
C GLY A 177 -7.23 -10.21 -6.49
N ARG A 178 -6.73 -10.00 -5.26
CA ARG A 178 -5.29 -9.91 -4.99
C ARG A 178 -4.60 -11.26 -4.99
N ILE A 179 -5.26 -12.29 -4.46
CA ILE A 179 -4.71 -13.65 -4.37
C ILE A 179 -4.45 -14.20 -5.77
N GLU A 180 -5.36 -13.91 -6.70
CA GLU A 180 -5.33 -14.30 -8.11
C GLU A 180 -4.33 -13.46 -8.89
N ARG A 181 -4.38 -12.13 -8.76
CA ARG A 181 -3.46 -11.21 -9.43
C ARG A 181 -2.00 -11.46 -9.03
N ASP A 182 -1.78 -11.70 -7.74
CA ASP A 182 -0.46 -12.00 -7.21
C ASP A 182 -0.15 -13.51 -7.37
N SER A 183 -1.02 -14.32 -8.00
CA SER A 183 -0.78 -15.72 -8.40
C SER A 183 -0.30 -16.64 -7.27
N TRP A 184 -0.97 -16.58 -6.11
CA TRP A 184 -0.55 -17.34 -4.92
C TRP A 184 -0.49 -18.85 -5.15
N ILE A 185 -1.51 -19.43 -5.77
CA ILE A 185 -1.59 -20.88 -6.03
C ILE A 185 -0.37 -21.35 -6.85
N ALA A 186 -0.05 -20.65 -7.94
CA ALA A 186 1.06 -21.02 -8.82
C ALA A 186 2.43 -20.90 -8.13
N GLN A 187 2.61 -19.88 -7.29
CA GLN A 187 3.82 -19.72 -6.49
C GLN A 187 3.94 -20.80 -5.42
N ALA A 188 2.85 -21.07 -4.69
CA ALA A 188 2.81 -22.13 -3.68
C ALA A 188 3.12 -23.51 -4.28
N GLN A 189 2.57 -23.80 -5.46
CA GLN A 189 2.88 -25.02 -6.21
C GLN A 189 4.38 -25.13 -6.55
N SER A 190 5.05 -24.01 -6.82
CA SER A 190 6.49 -24.00 -7.09
C SER A 190 7.34 -24.18 -5.82
N LEU A 191 6.83 -23.73 -4.67
CA LEU A 191 7.52 -23.75 -3.39
C LEU A 191 7.34 -25.06 -2.62
N LYS A 192 6.22 -25.77 -2.79
CA LYS A 192 5.95 -27.02 -2.05
C LYS A 192 6.87 -28.20 -2.40
N HIS A 193 7.63 -28.09 -3.49
CA HIS A 193 8.56 -29.10 -3.97
C HIS A 193 10.01 -28.87 -3.52
N TYR A 194 10.24 -27.80 -2.75
CA TYR A 194 11.53 -27.41 -2.21
C TYR A 194 11.71 -27.95 -0.79
#